data_AF-A0A2N9MDQ9-F1
#
_entry.id   AF-A0A2N9MDQ9-F1
#
_cell.length_a   1.000
_cell.length_b   1.000
_cell.length_c   1.000
_cell.angle_alpha   90.00
_cell.angle_beta   90.00
_cell.angle_gamma   90.00
#
_symmetry.space_group_name_H-M   'P 1'
#
loop_
_entity.id
_entity.type
_entity.pdbx_description
1 polymer ?
#
loop_
_entity_poly.entity_id
_entity_poly.type
_entity_poly.pdbx_seq_one_letter_code
_entity_poly.pdbx_strand_id
1 'polypeptide(L)' 'MFDEDDSDSEERWIALGMASNGVLLVVVYTWTEVDPVNVNVRIISARKATAAEERAYEEPL' A
#
# COMPACT_ATOMS: atom_id res chain seq x y z
N MET A 1 21.11 27.70 6.82
CA MET A 1 19.95 27.20 7.58
C MET A 1 19.02 26.60 6.55
N PHE A 2 19.26 25.33 6.24
CA PHE A 2 18.38 24.53 5.38
C PHE A 2 17.54 23.72 6.36
N ASP A 3 16.24 23.99 6.37
CA ASP A 3 15.27 23.14 7.03
C ASP A 3 15.11 21.94 6.08
N GLU A 4 15.97 20.94 6.25
CA GLU A 4 15.79 19.60 5.69
C GLU A 4 14.75 18.88 6.56
N ASP A 5 13.54 19.43 6.60
CA ASP A 5 12.39 18.77 7.21
C ASP A 5 11.72 17.91 6.12
N ASP A 6 11.46 16.67 6.49
CA ASP A 6 10.62 15.70 5.78
C ASP A 6 11.17 15.05 4.50
N SER A 7 11.91 13.96 4.68
CA SER A 7 11.40 12.66 4.21
C SER A 7 12.26 11.51 4.73
N ASP A 8 12.14 11.23 6.03
CA ASP A 8 12.22 9.85 6.54
C ASP A 8 10.93 9.09 6.12
N SER A 9 10.50 9.32 4.87
CA SER A 9 9.29 8.78 4.29
C SER A 9 9.59 7.33 3.97
N GLU A 10 9.43 6.43 4.95
CA GLU A 10 9.31 5.00 4.70
C GLU A 10 8.51 4.83 3.39
N GLU A 11 9.11 4.24 2.36
CA GLU A 11 8.44 4.07 1.06
C GLU A 11 7.20 3.20 1.26
N ARG A 12 6.04 3.85 1.35
CA ARG A 12 4.74 3.22 1.61
C ARG A 12 4.09 2.87 0.29
N TRP A 13 3.81 1.58 0.13
CA TRP A 13 3.15 1.03 -1.05
C TRP A 13 1.67 0.83 -0.74
N ILE A 14 0.82 1.09 -1.73
CA ILE A 14 -0.61 0.86 -1.66
C ILE A 14 -0.95 -0.22 -2.68
N ALA A 15 -1.48 -1.35 -2.20
CA ALA A 15 -2.04 -2.40 -3.04
C ALA A 15 -3.56 -2.39 -2.94
N LEU A 16 -4.22 -2.58 -4.08
CA LEU A 16 -5.64 -2.86 -4.18
C LEU A 16 -5.80 -4.34 -4.52
N GLY A 17 -6.55 -5.07 -3.71
CA GLY A 17 -6.73 -6.51 -3.90
C GLY A 17 -8.12 -6.95 -3.48
N MET A 18 -8.69 -7.89 -4.22
CA MET A 18 -9.98 -8.49 -3.87
C MET A 18 -9.76 -9.61 -2.86
N ALA A 19 -10.38 -9.49 -1.69
CA ALA A 19 -10.39 -10.55 -0.70
C ALA A 19 -11.28 -11.73 -1.17
N SER A 20 -11.07 -12.92 -0.60
CA SER A 20 -11.81 -14.14 -0.98
C SER A 20 -13.32 -14.04 -0.76
N ASN A 21 -13.78 -13.06 0.01
CA ASN A 21 -15.18 -12.73 0.25
C ASN A 21 -15.76 -11.72 -0.77
N GLY A 22 -15.01 -11.36 -1.82
CA GLY A 22 -15.44 -10.42 -2.86
C GLY A 22 -15.32 -8.94 -2.49
N VAL A 23 -14.70 -8.62 -1.35
CA VAL A 23 -14.51 -7.23 -0.91
C VAL A 23 -13.18 -6.70 -1.45
N LEU A 24 -13.20 -5.55 -2.13
CA LEU A 24 -11.96 -4.85 -2.48
C LEU A 24 -11.33 -4.26 -1.21
N LEU A 25 -10.06 -4.56 -1.00
CA LEU A 25 -9.26 -4.07 0.11
C LEU A 25 -8.16 -3.17 -0.41
N VAL A 26 -7.98 -2.05 0.28
CA VAL A 26 -6.81 -1.19 0.15
C VAL A 26 -5.84 -1.60 1.26
N VAL A 27 -4.66 -2.05 0.88
CA VAL A 27 -3.60 -2.48 1.80
C VAL A 27 -2.43 -1.53 1.64
N VAL A 28 -2.09 -0.85 2.72
CA VAL A 28 -0.88 -0.03 2.84
C VAL A 28 0.18 -0.87 3.52
N TYR A 29 1.32 -1.04 2.87
CA TYR A 29 2.41 -1.85 3.37
C TYR A 29 3.76 -1.20 3.04
N THR A 30 4.76 -1.57 3.83
CA THR A 30 6.17 -1.37 3.48
C THR A 30 6.79 -2.73 3.22
N TRP A 31 7.84 -2.74 2.42
CA TRP A 31 8.64 -3.93 2.22
C TRP A 31 10.12 -3.59 2.30
N THR A 32 10.91 -4.57 2.70
CA THR A 32 12.37 -4.43 2.80
C THR A 32 13.01 -5.73 2.39
N GLU A 33 14.02 -5.65 1.53
CA GLU A 33 14.83 -6.80 1.14
C GLU A 33 15.63 -7.29 2.34
N VAL A 34 15.43 -8.56 2.69
CA VAL A 34 16.21 -9.22 3.76
C VAL A 34 17.41 -9.94 3.14
N ASP A 35 17.17 -10.63 2.03
CA ASP A 35 18.17 -11.37 1.25
C ASP A 35 17.77 -11.35 -0.24
N PRO A 36 18.63 -11.79 -1.18
CA PRO A 36 18.32 -11.79 -2.63
C PRO A 36 17.08 -12.60 -3.05
N VAL A 37 16.56 -13.44 -2.15
CA VAL A 37 15.37 -14.28 -2.37
C VAL A 37 14.28 -14.04 -1.32
N ASN A 38 14.52 -13.20 -0.32
CA ASN A 38 13.62 -12.98 0.80
C ASN A 38 13.28 -11.50 0.95
N VAL A 39 11.99 -11.19 1.01
CA VAL A 39 11.48 -9.86 1.31
C VAL A 39 10.66 -9.91 2.60
N ASN A 40 10.89 -8.96 3.50
CA ASN A 40 10.00 -8.71 4.62
C ASN A 40 8.92 -7.75 4.18
N VAL A 41 7.66 -8.10 4.37
CA VAL A 41 6.52 -7.23 4.09
C VAL A 41 5.82 -6.91 5.39
N ARG A 42 5.72 -5.63 5.73
CA ARG A 42 4.99 -5.15 6.91
C ARG A 42 3.71 -4.44 6.46
N ILE A 43 2.58 -5.01 6.82
CA ILE A 43 1.28 -4.37 6.60
C ILE A 43 1.10 -3.29 7.67
N ILE A 44 0.91 -2.05 7.23
CA ILE A 44 0.66 -0.90 8.10
C ILE A 44 -0.84 -0.71 8.31
N SER A 45 -1.62 -0.86 7.24
CA SER A 45 -3.06 -0.72 7.27
C SER A 45 -3.72 -1.62 6.23
N ALA A 46 -4.84 -2.23 6.59
CA ALA A 46 -5.71 -2.93 5.66
C ALA A 46 -7.14 -2.49 5.95
N ARG A 47 -7.77 -1.86 4.96
CA ARG A 47 -9.14 -1.37 5.08
C ARG A 47 -9.95 -1.77 3.87
N LYS A 48 -11.26 -1.87 4.05
CA LYS A 48 -12.19 -1.97 2.94
C LYS A 48 -12.03 -0.75 2.03
N ALA A 49 -11.89 -0.99 0.73
CA ALA A 49 -11.89 0.07 -0.26
C ALA A 49 -13.22 0.83 -0.17
N THR A 50 -13.13 2.16 -0.18
CA THR A 50 -14.33 2.98 -0.25
C THR A 50 -14.91 2.92 -1.67
N ALA A 51 -16.21 3.19 -1.83
CA ALA A 51 -16.86 3.16 -3.15
C ALA A 51 -16.19 4.08 -4.20
N ALA A 52 -15.49 5.14 -3.75
CA ALA A 52 -14.70 6.00 -4.62
C ALA A 52 -13.39 5.34 -5.08
N GLU A 53 -12.73 4.58 -4.21
CA GLU A 53 -11.51 3.82 -4.53
C GLU A 53 -11.82 2.59 -5.38
N GLU A 54 -12.96 1.90 -5.13
CA GLU A 54 -13.45 0.81 -5.98
C GLU A 54 -13.66 1.31 -7.41
N ARG A 55 -14.32 2.46 -7.56
CA ARG A 55 -14.56 3.05 -8.87
C ARG A 55 -13.26 3.49 -9.57
N ALA A 56 -12.31 4.06 -8.83
CA ALA A 56 -11.00 4.43 -9.37
C ALA A 56 -10.14 3.21 -9.77
N TYR A 57 -10.37 2.05 -9.16
CA TYR A 57 -9.74 0.79 -9.56
C TYR A 57 -10.38 0.18 -10.82
N GLU A 58 -11.70 0.36 -10.99
CA GLU A 58 -12.46 -0.14 -12.14
C GLU A 58 -12.36 0.76 -13.39
N GLU A 59 -11.88 1.99 -13.25
CA GLU A 59 -11.60 2.88 -14.37
C GLU A 59 -10.16 2.67 -14.87
N PRO A 60 -9.95 2.01 -16.05
CA PRO A 60 -8.62 1.96 -16.64
C PRO A 60 -8.21 3.37 -17.06
N LEU A 61 -6.99 3.75 -16.69
CA LEU A 61 -6.29 4.93 -17.25
C LEU A 61 -6.28 4.90 -18.78
#